data_AF-A0A8T7DEB4-F1
#
_entry.id   AF-A0A8T7DEB4-F1
#
_cell.length_a   1.000
_cell.length_b   1.000
_cell.length_c   1.000
_cell.angle_alpha   90.00
_cell.angle_beta   90.00
_cell.angle_gamma   90.00
#
_symmetry.space_group_name_H-M   'P 1'
#
loop_
_entity.id
_entity.type
_entity.pdbx_description
1 polymer ?
#
loop_
_entity_poly.entity_id
_entity_poly.type
_entity_poly.pdbx_seq_one_letter_code
_entity_poly.pdbx_strand_id
1 'polypeptide(L)' 'MRVDRIREQLIETFFPVYIEVLDESHNHNVPEGSESHYKVTVVSQQFADRPLIK' A
#
# COMPACT_ATOMS: atom_id res chain seq x y z
N MET A 1 -0.41 12.03 -6.37
CA MET A 1 -0.10 11.93 -4.91
C MET A 1 0.79 10.70 -4.69
N ARG A 2 1.43 10.53 -3.54
CA ARG A 2 2.31 9.38 -3.29
C ARG A 2 1.53 8.05 -3.22
N VAL A 3 0.27 8.12 -2.76
CA VAL A 3 -0.71 7.01 -2.82
C VAL A 3 -0.85 6.44 -4.24
N ASP A 4 -1.01 7.29 -5.25
CA ASP A 4 -1.20 6.84 -6.64
C ASP A 4 0.03 6.07 -7.15
N ARG A 5 1.24 6.59 -6.87
CA ARG A 5 2.49 5.92 -7.26
C ARG A 5 2.66 4.56 -6.57
N ILE A 6 2.34 4.48 -5.28
CA ILE A 6 2.38 3.21 -4.54
C ILE A 6 1.39 2.22 -5.15
N ARG A 7 0.17 2.67 -5.43
CA ARG A 7 -0.89 1.85 -6.03
C ARG A 7 -0.48 1.32 -7.40
N GLU A 8 0.01 2.17 -8.29
CA GLU A 8 0.44 1.81 -9.65
C GLU A 8 1.57 0.76 -9.61
N GLN A 9 2.62 0.99 -8.82
CA GLN A 9 3.74 0.06 -8.69
C GLN A 9 3.30 -1.33 -8.17
N LEU A 10 2.39 -1.36 -7.19
CA LEU A 10 1.87 -2.60 -6.63
C LEU A 10 0.93 -3.32 -7.62
N ILE A 11 0.15 -2.60 -8.42
CA ILE A 11 -0.70 -3.19 -9.47
C ILE A 11 0.17 -3.88 -10.52
N GLU A 12 1.20 -3.18 -11.02
CA GLU A 12 2.09 -3.70 -12.06
C GLU A 12 2.92 -4.90 -11.57
N THR A 13 3.29 -4.92 -10.29
CA THR A 13 4.14 -5.99 -9.73
C THR A 13 3.32 -7.22 -9.34
N PHE A 14 2.19 -7.02 -8.66
CA PHE A 14 1.47 -8.13 -8.01
C PHE A 14 0.22 -8.60 -8.75
N PHE A 15 -0.24 -7.87 -9.77
CA PHE A 15 -1.50 -8.15 -10.50
C PHE A 15 -2.65 -8.52 -9.55
N PRO A 16 -2.95 -7.67 -8.56
CA PRO A 16 -3.86 -8.04 -7.47
C PRO A 16 -5.32 -8.08 -7.92
N VAL A 17 -6.12 -8.92 -7.26
CA VAL A 17 -7.59 -8.93 -7.41
C VAL A 17 -8.26 -7.85 -6.56
N TYR A 18 -7.57 -7.38 -5.52
CA TYR A 18 -7.97 -6.25 -4.68
C TYR A 18 -6.74 -5.48 -4.20
N ILE A 19 -6.82 -4.14 -4.25
CA ILE A 19 -5.80 -3.25 -3.71
C ILE A 19 -6.42 -2.01 -3.09
N GLU A 20 -5.94 -1.67 -1.90
CA GLU A 20 -6.27 -0.44 -1.19
C GLU A 20 -5.00 0.17 -0.60
N VAL A 21 -4.84 1.47 -0.80
CA VAL A 21 -3.72 2.27 -0.27
C VAL A 21 -4.35 3.50 0.38
N LEU A 22 -4.20 3.61 1.69
CA LEU A 22 -4.72 4.72 2.49
C LEU A 22 -3.56 5.51 3.07
N ASP A 23 -3.61 6.83 2.95
CA ASP A 23 -2.70 7.73 3.66
C ASP A 23 -3.27 8.03 5.06
N GLU A 24 -2.59 7.49 6.08
CA GLU A 24 -2.95 7.64 7.49
C GLU A 24 -2.05 8.69 8.18
N SER A 25 -1.31 9.50 7.43
CA SER A 25 -0.38 10.51 7.97
C SER A 25 -1.06 11.51 8.91
N HIS A 26 -2.33 11.83 8.66
CA HIS A 26 -3.13 12.70 9.53
C HIS A 26 -3.34 12.16 10.95
N ASN A 27 -3.12 10.86 11.18
CA ASN A 27 -3.21 10.24 12.51
C ASN A 27 -1.91 10.36 13.31
N HIS A 28 -0.93 11.10 12.79
CA HIS A 28 0.37 11.30 13.41
C HIS A 28 0.70 12.78 13.60
N ASN A 29 1.63 13.06 14.51
CA ASN A 29 2.12 14.42 14.74
C ASN A 29 3.10 14.83 13.62
N VAL A 30 2.56 15.09 12.44
CA VAL A 30 3.29 15.48 11.23
C VAL A 30 2.72 16.79 10.67
N PRO A 31 3.53 17.58 9.93
CA PRO A 31 3.04 18.78 9.26
C PRO A 31 1.90 18.48 8.28
N GLU A 32 1.02 19.46 8.07
CA GLU A 32 -0.05 19.36 7.08
C GLU A 32 0.52 19.07 5.68
N GLY A 33 -0.14 18.18 4.94
CA GLY A 33 0.31 17.74 3.62
C GLY A 33 1.46 16.72 3.64
N SER A 34 1.90 16.26 4.82
CA SER A 34 2.86 15.15 4.91
C SER A 34 2.23 13.84 4.43
N GLU A 35 2.93 13.12 3.55
CA GLU A 35 2.55 11.79 3.10
C GLU A 35 3.62 10.77 3.60
N SER A 36 3.53 10.37 4.88
CA SER A 36 4.55 9.60 5.61
C SER A 36 4.10 8.25 6.17
N HIS A 37 2.81 8.03 6.45
CA HIS A 37 2.29 6.77 6.98
C HIS A 37 1.20 6.22 6.06
N TYR A 38 1.37 4.97 5.61
CA TYR A 38 0.42 4.33 4.72
C TYR A 38 -0.04 2.99 5.27
N LYS A 39 -1.33 2.74 5.15
CA LYS A 39 -1.89 1.41 5.28
C LYS A 39 -2.15 0.84 3.90
N VAL A 40 -1.61 -0.34 3.63
CA VAL A 40 -1.68 -0.99 2.33
C VAL A 40 -2.28 -2.37 2.49
N THR A 41 -3.34 -2.67 1.73
CA THR A 41 -3.96 -3.99 1.65
C THR A 41 -3.88 -4.48 0.21
N VAL A 42 -3.25 -5.64 -0.02
CA VAL A 42 -3.10 -6.26 -1.35
C VAL A 42 -3.52 -7.71 -1.28
N VAL A 43 -4.42 -8.13 -2.18
CA VAL A 43 -4.83 -9.53 -2.34
C VAL A 43 -4.35 -10.01 -3.71
N SER A 44 -3.42 -10.97 -3.72
CA SER A 44 -2.86 -11.56 -4.95
C SER A 44 -2.56 -13.04 -4.78
N GLN A 45 -2.73 -13.80 -5.86
CA GLN A 45 -2.32 -15.21 -5.93
C GLN A 45 -0.81 -15.40 -5.73
N GLN A 46 0.00 -14.36 -5.95
CA GLN A 46 1.45 -14.43 -5.72
C GLN A 46 1.83 -14.64 -4.25
N PHE A 47 0.90 -14.36 -3.32
CA PHE A 47 1.06 -14.61 -1.89
C PHE A 47 0.61 -16.00 -1.45
N ALA A 48 0.00 -16.79 -2.35
CA ALA A 48 -0.36 -18.18 -2.03
C ALA A 48 0.90 -18.97 -1.64
N ASP A 49 0.78 -19.76 -0.58
CA ASP A 49 1.85 -20.60 -0.04
C ASP A 49 3.14 -19.85 0.34
N ARG A 50 3.07 -18.52 0.49
CA ARG A 50 4.16 -17.69 1.02
C ARG A 50 4.02 -17.55 2.54
N PRO A 51 5.13 -17.64 3.30
CA PRO A 51 5.11 -17.25 4.71
C PRO A 51 4.84 -15.75 4.84
N LEU A 52 4.39 -15.32 6.04
CA LEU A 52 4.11 -13.91 6.33
C LEU A 52 5.35 -13.02 6.13
N ILE A 53 6.53 -13.55 6.41
CA ILE A 53 7.82 -12.90 6.18
C ILE A 53 8.66 -13.88 5.37
N LYS A 54 9.22 -13.39 4.25
CA LYS A 54 10.11 -14.16 3.38
C LYS A 54 11.56 -14.03 3.82
#